data_AF-A0A1H0NZ58-F1
#
_entry.id   AF-A0A1H0NZ58-F1
#
_cell.length_a   1.000
_cell.length_b   1.000
_cell.length_c   1.000
_cell.angle_alpha   90.00
_cell.angle_beta   90.00
_cell.angle_gamma   90.00
#
_symmetry.space_group_name_H-M   'P 1'
#
loop_
_entity.id
_entity.type
_entity.pdbx_description
1 polymer ?
#
loop_
_entity_poly.entity_id
_entity_poly.type
_entity_poly.pdbx_seq_one_letter_code
_entity_poly.pdbx_strand_id
1 'polypeptide(L)'
;MTKTVLIAGKFQNGAGLSGYVAELGAAFLCADLGLTLEDREDHAAYIGSWLKVLKDDKRAIFTASAHAQRAADFLHGLQPLIDEDDATEVAI
;
A
#
# COMPACT_ATOMS: atom_id res chain seq x y z
N MET A 1 -11.13 -26.68 -33.22
CA MET A 1 -12.25 -25.75 -32.97
C MET A 1 -12.52 -25.85 -31.47
N THR A 2 -12.23 -24.90 -30.59
CA THR A 2 -12.12 -23.44 -30.70
C THR A 2 -11.19 -22.97 -29.57
N LYS A 3 -10.23 -22.10 -29.90
CA LYS A 3 -9.20 -21.58 -29.00
C LYS A 3 -9.82 -20.41 -28.22
N THR A 4 -10.22 -20.61 -26.96
CA THR A 4 -10.65 -19.50 -26.10
C THR A 4 -9.41 -18.82 -25.56
N VAL A 5 -8.95 -17.82 -26.30
CA VAL A 5 -7.96 -16.85 -25.86
C VAL A 5 -8.59 -16.04 -24.72
N LEU A 6 -8.14 -16.26 -23.48
CA LEU A 6 -8.38 -15.34 -22.38
C LEU A 6 -7.65 -14.04 -22.70
N ILE A 7 -8.37 -13.09 -23.29
CA ILE A 7 -7.92 -11.71 -23.40
C ILE A 7 -7.91 -11.17 -21.97
N ALA A 8 -6.71 -11.15 -21.38
CA ALA A 8 -6.39 -10.36 -20.21
C ALA A 8 -6.75 -8.90 -20.52
N GLY A 9 -7.94 -8.48 -20.09
CA GLY A 9 -8.40 -7.11 -20.13
C GLY A 9 -7.46 -6.28 -19.27
N LYS A 10 -6.60 -5.52 -19.92
CA LYS A 10 -5.64 -4.59 -19.33
C LYS A 10 -6.32 -3.70 -18.29
N PHE A 11 -6.09 -3.99 -17.02
CA PHE A 11 -6.46 -3.14 -15.88
C PHE A 11 -5.44 -1.99 -15.79
N GLN A 12 -5.60 -0.98 -16.62
CA GLN A 12 -4.69 0.17 -16.65
C GLN A 12 -5.11 1.18 -15.58
N ASN A 13 -4.67 0.92 -14.35
CA ASN A 13 -4.16 1.87 -13.35
C ASN A 13 -2.94 1.18 -12.70
N GLY A 14 -1.86 1.06 -13.48
CA GLY A 14 -0.50 0.73 -13.02
C GLY A 14 -0.17 -0.72 -12.68
N ALA A 15 -0.71 -1.27 -11.58
CA ALA A 15 -0.03 -2.39 -10.91
C ALA A 15 -0.94 -3.56 -10.46
N GLY A 16 -2.26 -3.45 -10.56
CA GLY A 16 -3.17 -4.48 -10.03
C GLY A 16 -3.11 -4.54 -8.50
N LEU A 17 -3.22 -5.73 -7.90
CA LEU A 17 -3.21 -5.90 -6.43
C LEU A 17 -1.96 -5.28 -5.77
N SER A 18 -0.80 -5.30 -6.44
CA SER A 18 0.43 -4.73 -5.87
C SER A 18 0.40 -3.20 -5.76
N GLY A 19 -0.33 -2.50 -6.63
CA GLY A 19 -0.53 -1.05 -6.52
C GLY A 19 -1.32 -0.69 -5.28
N TYR A 20 -2.41 -1.41 -5.05
CA TYR A 20 -3.25 -1.24 -3.86
C TYR A 20 -2.53 -1.59 -2.55
N VAL A 21 -1.69 -2.62 -2.56
CA VAL A 21 -0.83 -2.96 -1.42
C VAL A 21 0.17 -1.84 -1.14
N ALA A 22 0.77 -1.23 -2.18
CA ALA A 22 1.71 -0.14 -2.02
C ALA A 22 1.04 1.14 -1.47
N GLU A 23 -0.13 1.52 -1.99
CA GLU A 23 -0.89 2.67 -1.51
C GLU A 23 -1.33 2.51 -0.05
N LEU A 24 -1.87 1.34 0.31
CA LEU A 24 -2.24 1.04 1.70
C LEU A 24 -1.02 0.98 2.62
N GLY A 25 0.10 0.42 2.15
CA GLY A 25 1.35 0.37 2.90
C GLY A 25 1.91 1.76 3.18
N ALA A 26 1.90 2.64 2.18
CA ALA A 26 2.28 4.04 2.36
C ALA A 26 1.38 4.74 3.39
N ALA A 27 0.07 4.54 3.32
CA ALA A 27 -0.87 5.11 4.29
C ALA A 27 -0.62 4.61 5.73
N PHE A 28 -0.31 3.32 5.91
CA PHE A 28 0.00 2.76 7.23
C PHE A 28 1.28 3.37 7.81
N LEU A 29 2.34 3.47 7.01
CA LEU A 29 3.60 4.09 7.42
C LEU A 29 3.43 5.58 7.74
N CYS A 30 2.67 6.31 6.93
CA CYS A 30 2.37 7.71 7.22
C CYS A 30 1.61 7.87 8.54
N ALA A 31 0.64 7.00 8.81
CA ALA A 31 -0.09 7.00 10.07
C ALA A 31 0.82 6.69 11.28
N ASP A 32 1.74 5.72 11.14
CA ASP A 32 2.67 5.34 12.22
C ASP A 32 3.71 6.43 12.51
N LEU A 33 4.27 7.03 11.46
CA LEU A 33 5.31 8.06 11.56
C LEU A 33 4.75 9.47 11.85
N GLY A 34 3.43 9.62 11.97
CA GLY A 34 2.79 10.92 12.15
C GLY A 34 2.94 11.87 10.95
N LEU A 35 3.12 11.32 9.75
CA LEU A 35 3.23 12.09 8.51
C LEU A 35 1.84 12.35 7.94
N THR A 36 1.52 13.63 7.71
CA THR A 36 0.30 14.00 7.01
C THR A 36 0.45 13.72 5.52
N LEU A 37 -0.50 12.97 4.96
CA LEU A 37 -0.67 12.90 3.51
C LEU A 37 -1.28 14.22 3.06
N GLU A 38 -0.56 15.01 2.27
CA GLU A 38 -1.11 16.24 1.70
C GLU A 38 -2.27 15.90 0.74
N ASP A 39 -3.36 16.68 0.84
CA ASP A 39 -4.50 16.58 -0.05
C ASP A 39 -4.07 16.97 -1.48
N ARG A 40 -4.08 15.99 -2.37
CA ARG A 40 -3.79 16.14 -3.80
C ARG A 40 -5.07 15.89 -4.59
N GLU A 41 -5.36 16.74 -5.57
CA GLU A 41 -6.62 16.72 -6.34
C GLU A 41 -6.87 15.39 -7.11
N ASP A 42 -5.82 14.59 -7.32
CA ASP A 42 -5.85 13.29 -7.99
C ASP A 42 -6.11 12.08 -7.05
N HIS A 43 -6.18 12.28 -5.72
CA HIS A 43 -6.49 11.19 -4.75
C HIS A 43 -7.88 10.58 -4.97
N ALA A 44 -8.88 11.34 -5.44
CA ALA A 44 -10.21 10.78 -5.65
C ALA A 44 -10.27 9.71 -6.77
N ALA A 45 -9.26 9.67 -7.65
CA ALA A 45 -9.23 8.76 -8.79
C ALA A 45 -9.12 7.28 -8.39
N TYR A 46 -8.47 6.95 -7.26
CA TYR A 46 -8.37 5.57 -6.79
C TYR A 46 -9.69 5.06 -6.17
N ILE A 47 -10.55 5.95 -5.64
CA ILE A 47 -11.84 5.55 -5.06
C ILE A 47 -12.72 4.88 -6.13
N GLY A 48 -12.73 5.43 -7.34
CA GLY A 48 -13.43 4.85 -8.47
C GLY A 48 -12.93 3.45 -8.84
N SER A 49 -11.61 3.23 -8.81
CA SER A 49 -11.03 1.90 -9.11
C SER A 49 -11.27 0.90 -7.98
N TRP A 50 -11.19 1.32 -6.72
CA TRP A 50 -11.52 0.50 -5.56
C TRP A 50 -12.99 0.06 -5.55
N LEU A 51 -13.92 0.95 -5.91
CA LEU A 51 -15.34 0.60 -6.03
C LEU A 51 -15.58 -0.51 -7.05
N LYS A 52 -14.81 -0.54 -8.14
CA LYS A 52 -14.89 -1.62 -9.13
C LYS A 52 -14.34 -2.93 -8.58
N VAL A 53 -13.13 -2.88 -7.98
CA VAL A 53 -12.48 -4.06 -7.38
C VAL A 53 -13.35 -4.69 -6.29
N LEU A 54 -13.97 -3.87 -5.43
CA LEU A 54 -14.83 -4.35 -4.34
C LEU A 54 -16.17 -4.92 -4.80
N LYS A 55 -16.66 -4.49 -5.97
CA LYS A 55 -17.85 -5.10 -6.60
C LYS A 55 -17.56 -6.51 -7.10
N ASP A 56 -16.36 -6.73 -7.64
CA ASP A 56 -15.92 -8.03 -8.15
C ASP A 56 -15.47 -8.97 -7.02
N ASP A 57 -14.75 -8.46 -6.02
CA ASP A 57 -14.29 -9.19 -4.85
C ASP A 57 -14.33 -8.33 -3.57
N LYS A 58 -15.31 -8.61 -2.71
CA LYS A 58 -15.48 -7.93 -1.41
C LYS A 58 -14.32 -8.18 -0.44
N ARG A 59 -13.52 -9.22 -0.67
CA ARG A 59 -12.37 -9.57 0.18
C ARG A 59 -11.07 -8.91 -0.29
N ALA A 60 -11.05 -8.30 -1.47
CA ALA A 60 -9.86 -7.71 -2.06
C ALA A 60 -9.18 -6.69 -1.13
N ILE A 61 -9.97 -5.86 -0.44
CA ILE A 61 -9.43 -4.86 0.50
C ILE A 61 -8.75 -5.51 1.70
N PHE A 62 -9.33 -6.55 2.29
CA PHE A 62 -8.73 -7.27 3.41
C PHE A 62 -7.44 -7.96 3.00
N THR A 63 -7.42 -8.58 1.81
CA THR A 63 -6.21 -9.20 1.25
C THR A 63 -5.12 -8.15 1.04
N ALA A 64 -5.45 -7.04 0.38
CA ALA A 64 -4.49 -5.96 0.13
C ALA A 64 -3.96 -5.36 1.44
N SER A 65 -4.82 -5.07 2.42
CA SER A 65 -4.43 -4.59 3.76
C SER A 65 -3.53 -5.57 4.49
N ALA A 66 -3.81 -6.88 4.43
CA ALA A 66 -2.97 -7.89 5.10
C ALA A 66 -1.58 -8.01 4.46
N HIS A 67 -1.45 -7.78 3.16
CA HIS A 67 -0.16 -7.71 2.48
C HIS A 67 0.57 -6.40 2.79
N ALA A 68 -0.15 -5.28 2.84
CA ALA A 68 0.39 -3.97 3.19
C ALA A 68 0.94 -3.94 4.61
N GLN A 69 0.21 -4.51 5.58
CA GLN A 69 0.67 -4.59 6.97
C GLN A 69 1.97 -5.39 7.08
N ARG A 70 2.06 -6.56 6.42
CA ARG A 70 3.29 -7.36 6.40
C ARG A 70 4.49 -6.60 5.80
N ALA A 71 4.24 -5.74 4.81
CA ALA A 71 5.28 -4.90 4.24
C ALA A 71 5.72 -3.79 5.22
N ALA A 72 4.76 -3.14 5.90
CA ALA A 72 5.04 -2.14 6.93
C ALA A 72 5.83 -2.76 8.10
N ASP A 73 5.38 -3.89 8.64
CA ASP A 73 6.05 -4.62 9.72
C ASP A 73 7.50 -4.97 9.36
N PHE A 74 7.71 -5.42 8.11
CA PHE A 74 9.05 -5.70 7.60
C PHE A 74 9.94 -4.46 7.61
N LEU A 75 9.43 -3.30 7.18
CA LEU A 75 10.18 -2.05 7.18
C LEU A 75 10.50 -1.57 8.60
N HIS A 76 9.57 -1.69 9.54
CA HIS A 76 9.83 -1.41 10.95
C HIS A 76 10.92 -2.32 11.52
N GLY A 77 10.90 -3.62 11.19
CA GLY A 77 11.90 -4.58 11.64
C GLY A 77 13.31 -4.34 11.08
N LEU A 78 13.47 -3.49 10.06
CA LEU A 78 14.76 -3.09 9.51
C LEU A 78 15.33 -1.81 10.17
N GLN A 79 14.55 -1.12 11.00
CA GLN A 79 15.05 0.08 11.67
C GLN A 79 16.09 -0.29 12.73
N PRO A 80 17.20 0.47 12.84
CA PRO A 80 18.18 0.25 13.89
C PRO A 80 17.53 0.46 15.25
N LEU A 81 17.86 -0.40 16.22
CA LEU A 81 17.58 -0.11 17.62
C LEU A 81 18.46 1.08 18.00
N ILE A 82 17.83 2.24 18.20
CA ILE A 82 18.50 3.38 18.82
C ILE A 82 18.54 3.03 20.31
N ASP A 83 19.66 2.51 20.78
CA ASP A 83 19.91 2.45 22.22
C ASP A 83 20.02 3.90 22.73
N GLU A 84 19.40 4.21 23.88
CA GLU A 84 19.35 5.58 24.40
C GLU A 84 20.74 6.20 24.62
N ASP A 85 21.78 5.37 24.74
CA ASP A 85 23.18 5.80 24.84
C ASP A 85 23.68 6.43 23.52
N ASP A 86 23.27 5.93 22.34
CA ASP A 86 23.69 6.45 21.02
C ASP A 86 23.01 7.80 20.68
N ALA A 87 21.83 8.05 21.25
CA ALA A 87 21.11 9.31 21.02
C ALA A 87 21.79 10.53 21.67
N THR A 88 22.64 10.32 22.67
CA THR A 88 23.38 11.39 23.35
C THR A 88 24.67 11.81 22.64
N GLU A 89 25.22 10.97 21.75
CA GLU A 89 26.48 11.27 21.04
C GLU A 89 26.28 12.13 19.78
N VAL A 90 25.08 12.09 19.19
CA VAL A 90 24.73 12.89 17.99
C VAL A 90 24.27 14.33 18.31
N ALA A 91 24.09 14.66 19.59
CA ALA A 91 23.55 15.94 20.04
C ALA A 91 24.60 16.91 20.64
N ILE A 92 25.90 16.63 20.49
CA ILE A 92 27.02 17.49 20.96
C ILE A 92 27.73 18.16 19.78
#